data_AF-A0A3A5JP43-F1
#
_entry.id   AF-A0A3A5JP43-F1
#
_cell.length_a   1.000
_cell.length_b   1.000
_cell.length_c   1.000
_cell.angle_alpha   90.00
_cell.angle_beta   90.00
_cell.angle_gamma   90.00
#
_symmetry.space_group_name_H-M   'P 1'
#
loop_
_entity.id
_entity.type
_entity.pdbx_description
1 polymer ?
#
loop_
_entity_poly.entity_id
_entity_poly.type
_entity_poly.pdbx_seq_one_letter_code
_entity_poly.pdbx_strand_id
1 'polypeptide(L)'
;MARAQQTIEKNIDLNKMRRFSLEYQESLRAMQATERNVNRYMEQIQPAVNSIQQVSGILQAYNDNLSSVYNILTEWREKIRLAVEDQIELEMPARYESVDPHPTAKLVAEQWAEQFITDLEETDDEYFENVVERMKDGLDDFRNEPERPYAAIHIFITVQDSLLWCLCSQDEDISQNGTNDSGLPKYKTSDKQTALERNYRAYFGVESDDVSNFSQYKWDCFWAHRHAIMHGDVNATYDMNIATTALLFFALTANSVLEIIREKVENDEEFSIIEDARIEQALTSLPAENQNDPHEAFNFMFD
;
A
#
# COMPACT_ATOMS: atom_id res chain seq x y z
N MET A 1 72.69 -39.39 -74.64
CA MET A 1 72.41 -38.91 -73.26
C MET A 1 71.37 -37.78 -73.23
N ALA A 2 71.52 -36.66 -73.94
CA ALA A 2 70.60 -35.51 -73.86
C ALA A 2 69.08 -35.81 -73.95
N ARG A 3 68.63 -36.69 -74.85
CA ARG A 3 67.19 -37.09 -74.95
C ARG A 3 66.65 -37.79 -73.70
N ALA A 4 67.50 -38.43 -72.89
CA ALA A 4 67.09 -39.04 -71.63
C ALA A 4 66.86 -37.96 -70.56
N GLN A 5 67.77 -36.99 -70.44
CA GLN A 5 67.63 -35.87 -69.49
C GLN A 5 66.38 -35.03 -69.77
N GLN A 6 66.13 -34.61 -71.02
CA GLN A 6 64.91 -33.86 -71.35
C GLN A 6 63.62 -34.63 -71.06
N THR A 7 63.61 -35.96 -71.29
CA THR A 7 62.45 -36.81 -70.94
C THR A 7 62.27 -36.91 -69.43
N ILE A 8 63.36 -37.00 -68.66
CA ILE A 8 63.35 -37.03 -67.19
C ILE A 8 62.86 -35.69 -66.62
N GLU A 9 63.39 -34.55 -67.07
CA GLU A 9 62.97 -33.21 -66.63
C GLU A 9 61.49 -32.94 -66.94
N LYS A 10 61.05 -33.24 -68.18
CA LYS A 10 59.64 -33.10 -68.57
C LYS A 10 58.70 -34.00 -67.74
N ASN A 11 59.15 -35.22 -67.40
CA ASN A 11 58.39 -36.10 -66.51
C ASN A 11 58.39 -35.62 -65.05
N ILE A 12 59.48 -35.01 -64.58
CA ILE A 12 59.55 -34.39 -63.24
C ILE A 12 58.56 -33.22 -63.13
N ASP A 13 58.49 -32.32 -64.11
CA ASP A 13 57.57 -31.18 -64.08
C ASP A 13 56.11 -31.58 -64.31
N LEU A 14 55.84 -32.59 -65.15
CA LEU A 14 54.51 -33.21 -65.24
C LEU A 14 54.09 -33.84 -63.90
N ASN A 15 55.00 -34.52 -63.20
CA ASN A 15 54.72 -35.09 -61.88
C ASN A 15 54.50 -34.00 -60.81
N LYS A 16 55.24 -32.87 -60.84
CA LYS A 16 54.99 -31.71 -59.96
C LYS A 16 53.62 -31.09 -60.21
N MET A 17 53.27 -30.80 -61.47
CA MET A 17 51.95 -30.24 -61.81
C MET A 17 50.82 -31.21 -61.45
N ARG A 18 51.01 -32.52 -61.62
CA ARG A 18 50.03 -33.53 -61.21
C ARG A 18 49.87 -33.59 -59.68
N ARG A 19 50.97 -33.51 -58.92
CA ARG A 19 50.93 -33.40 -57.45
C ARG A 19 50.20 -32.12 -57.00
N PHE A 20 50.57 -30.96 -57.54
CA PHE A 20 49.90 -29.69 -57.20
C PHE A 20 48.41 -29.69 -57.56
N SER A 21 48.03 -30.26 -58.70
CA SER A 21 46.63 -30.41 -59.10
C SER A 21 45.84 -31.31 -58.13
N LEU A 22 46.45 -32.40 -57.65
CA LEU A 22 45.86 -33.26 -56.63
C LEU A 22 45.72 -32.54 -55.28
N GLU A 23 46.77 -31.88 -54.79
CA GLU A 23 46.77 -31.10 -53.54
C GLU A 23 45.72 -29.97 -53.59
N TYR A 24 45.59 -29.27 -54.72
CA TYR A 24 44.56 -28.24 -54.92
C TYR A 24 43.14 -28.83 -54.95
N GLN A 25 42.94 -29.99 -55.61
CA GLN A 25 41.64 -30.68 -55.61
C GLN A 25 41.27 -31.21 -54.21
N GLU A 26 42.24 -31.68 -53.43
CA GLU A 26 42.05 -32.11 -52.04
C GLU A 26 41.68 -30.92 -51.15
N SER A 27 42.38 -29.79 -51.27
CA SER A 27 42.06 -28.54 -50.57
C SER A 27 40.65 -28.03 -50.92
N LEU A 28 40.27 -28.04 -52.20
CA LEU A 28 38.96 -27.58 -52.64
C LEU A 28 37.82 -28.51 -52.17
N ARG A 29 38.07 -29.83 -52.11
CA ARG A 29 37.15 -30.80 -51.48
C ARG A 29 37.04 -30.60 -49.98
N ALA A 30 38.14 -30.28 -49.29
CA ALA A 30 38.14 -29.98 -47.86
C ALA A 30 37.34 -28.70 -47.57
N MET A 31 37.52 -27.63 -48.34
CA MET A 31 36.72 -26.40 -48.22
C MET A 31 35.22 -26.68 -48.45
N GLN A 32 34.86 -27.42 -49.50
CA GLN A 32 33.46 -27.81 -49.75
C GLN A 32 32.88 -28.76 -48.69
N ALA A 33 33.71 -29.50 -47.96
CA ALA A 33 33.29 -30.30 -46.81
C ALA A 33 33.06 -29.41 -45.58
N THR A 34 33.94 -28.43 -45.34
CA THR A 34 33.78 -27.41 -44.29
C THR A 34 32.55 -26.55 -44.52
N GLU A 35 32.30 -26.07 -45.73
CA GLU A 35 31.09 -25.33 -46.10
C GLU A 35 29.82 -26.15 -45.83
N ARG A 36 29.81 -27.43 -46.24
CA ARG A 36 28.70 -28.36 -45.92
C ARG A 36 28.57 -28.68 -44.43
N ASN A 37 29.65 -28.58 -43.65
CA ASN A 37 29.57 -28.68 -42.18
C ASN A 37 28.96 -27.41 -41.59
N VAL A 38 29.42 -26.23 -42.02
CA VAL A 38 28.92 -24.92 -41.55
C VAL A 38 27.44 -24.74 -41.89
N ASN A 39 27.02 -25.01 -43.13
CA ASN A 39 25.62 -24.90 -43.53
C ASN A 39 24.74 -25.87 -42.72
N ARG A 40 25.19 -27.10 -42.45
CA ARG A 40 24.48 -28.03 -41.56
C ARG A 40 24.39 -27.53 -40.12
N TYR A 41 25.44 -26.92 -39.58
CA TYR A 41 25.39 -26.30 -38.25
C TYR A 41 24.42 -25.11 -38.22
N MET A 42 24.40 -24.28 -39.26
CA MET A 42 23.43 -23.18 -39.38
C MET A 42 21.98 -23.71 -39.50
N GLU A 43 21.73 -24.74 -40.30
CA GLU A 43 20.43 -25.44 -40.38
C GLU A 43 20.01 -26.06 -39.04
N GLN A 44 20.94 -26.57 -38.24
CA GLN A 44 20.69 -27.11 -36.90
C GLN A 44 20.43 -26.01 -35.85
N ILE A 45 21.02 -24.83 -36.01
CA ILE A 45 20.88 -23.70 -35.09
C ILE A 45 19.67 -22.81 -35.44
N GLN A 46 19.23 -22.77 -36.71
CA GLN A 46 18.10 -21.95 -37.15
C GLN A 46 16.78 -22.21 -36.37
N PRO A 47 16.40 -23.47 -36.02
CA PRO A 47 15.24 -23.71 -35.16
C PRO A 47 15.38 -23.10 -33.76
N ALA A 48 16.59 -23.09 -33.20
CA ALA A 48 16.87 -22.47 -31.90
C ALA A 48 16.88 -20.94 -31.98
N VAL A 49 17.36 -20.36 -33.09
CA VAL A 49 17.25 -18.91 -33.34
C VAL A 49 15.79 -18.50 -33.48
N ASN A 50 14.99 -19.28 -34.22
CA ASN A 50 13.56 -19.01 -34.39
C ASN A 50 12.79 -19.13 -33.06
N SER A 51 13.11 -20.11 -32.20
CA SER A 51 12.47 -20.23 -30.90
C SER A 51 12.89 -19.12 -29.93
N ILE A 52 14.16 -18.68 -29.96
CA ILE A 52 14.63 -17.51 -29.19
C ILE A 52 13.91 -16.23 -29.66
N GLN A 53 13.69 -16.05 -30.96
CA GLN A 53 12.92 -14.91 -31.49
C GLN A 53 11.45 -14.97 -31.07
N GLN A 54 10.82 -16.14 -31.09
CA GLN A 54 9.45 -16.33 -30.59
C GLN A 54 9.36 -16.05 -29.08
N VAL A 55 10.30 -16.55 -28.28
CA VAL A 55 10.38 -16.26 -26.84
C VAL A 55 10.61 -14.76 -26.60
N SER A 56 11.47 -14.09 -27.37
CA SER A 56 11.65 -12.63 -27.29
C SER A 56 10.38 -11.86 -27.64
N GLY A 57 9.61 -12.30 -28.64
CA GLY A 57 8.33 -11.69 -28.99
C GLY A 57 7.25 -11.92 -27.92
N ILE A 58 7.23 -13.10 -27.29
CA ILE A 58 6.35 -13.39 -26.14
C ILE A 58 6.75 -12.55 -24.92
N LEU A 59 8.06 -12.42 -24.64
CA LEU A 59 8.56 -11.59 -23.54
C LEU A 59 8.31 -10.10 -23.78
N GLN A 60 8.43 -9.60 -25.01
CA GLN A 60 8.05 -8.23 -25.36
C GLN A 60 6.54 -8.02 -25.21
N ALA A 61 5.70 -8.89 -25.77
CA ALA A 61 4.25 -8.79 -25.60
C ALA A 61 3.80 -8.89 -24.12
N TYR A 62 4.50 -9.70 -23.32
CA TYR A 62 4.27 -9.79 -21.87
C TYR A 62 4.71 -8.51 -21.15
N ASN A 63 5.88 -7.96 -21.48
CA ASN A 63 6.39 -6.70 -20.93
C ASN A 63 5.53 -5.49 -21.32
N ASP A 64 5.05 -5.43 -22.57
CA ASP A 64 4.15 -4.38 -23.06
C ASP A 64 2.78 -4.49 -22.37
N ASN A 65 2.29 -5.70 -22.13
CA ASN A 65 1.07 -5.94 -21.36
C ASN A 65 1.23 -5.56 -19.87
N LEU A 66 2.36 -5.91 -19.24
CA LEU A 66 2.68 -5.46 -17.87
C LEU A 66 2.81 -3.93 -17.79
N SER A 67 3.43 -3.29 -18.78
CA SER A 67 3.54 -1.82 -18.86
C SER A 67 2.17 -1.16 -19.03
N SER A 68 1.28 -1.76 -19.83
CA SER A 68 -0.11 -1.33 -19.99
C SER A 68 -0.89 -1.45 -18.68
N VAL A 69 -0.78 -2.59 -17.97
CA VAL A 69 -1.40 -2.80 -16.66
C VAL A 69 -0.85 -1.81 -15.63
N TYR A 70 0.47 -1.60 -15.58
CA TYR A 70 1.11 -0.63 -14.68
C TYR A 70 0.59 0.79 -14.93
N ASN A 71 0.56 1.24 -16.19
CA ASN A 71 0.03 2.56 -16.54
C ASN A 71 -1.44 2.72 -16.13
N ILE A 72 -2.27 1.69 -16.35
CA ILE A 72 -3.67 1.69 -15.92
C ILE A 72 -3.74 1.82 -14.39
N LEU A 73 -2.98 1.02 -13.63
CA LEU A 73 -2.95 1.09 -12.17
C LEU A 73 -2.49 2.47 -11.68
N THR A 74 -1.44 3.05 -12.27
CA THR A 74 -0.98 4.42 -11.94
C THR A 74 -2.06 5.47 -12.24
N GLU A 75 -2.79 5.38 -13.35
CA GLU A 75 -3.91 6.28 -13.65
C GLU A 75 -5.09 6.12 -12.66
N TRP A 76 -5.37 4.90 -12.20
CA TRP A 76 -6.40 4.65 -11.19
C TRP A 76 -5.98 5.16 -9.81
N ARG A 77 -4.73 4.92 -9.41
CA ARG A 77 -4.10 5.48 -8.19
C ARG A 77 -4.22 7.00 -8.17
N GLU A 78 -3.85 7.69 -9.25
CA GLU A 78 -3.91 9.15 -9.32
C GLU A 78 -5.36 9.69 -9.26
N LYS A 79 -6.33 9.00 -9.88
CA LYS A 79 -7.76 9.35 -9.77
C LYS A 79 -8.27 9.20 -8.33
N ILE A 80 -7.85 8.15 -7.63
CA ILE A 80 -8.17 7.95 -6.21
C ILE A 80 -7.53 9.06 -5.37
N ARG A 81 -6.24 9.35 -5.59
CA ARG A 81 -5.50 10.40 -4.89
C ARG A 81 -6.19 11.76 -5.02
N LEU A 82 -6.58 12.15 -6.24
CA LEU A 82 -7.30 13.41 -6.50
C LEU A 82 -8.70 13.44 -5.86
N ALA A 83 -9.47 12.35 -5.96
CA ALA A 83 -10.80 12.27 -5.37
C ALA A 83 -10.77 12.39 -3.83
N VAL A 84 -9.80 11.74 -3.20
CA VAL A 84 -9.52 11.86 -1.76
C VAL A 84 -9.05 13.27 -1.42
N GLU A 85 -8.13 13.83 -2.20
CA GLU A 85 -7.56 15.15 -1.95
C GLU A 85 -8.62 16.26 -1.91
N ASP A 86 -9.62 16.15 -2.80
CA ASP A 86 -10.83 16.98 -2.87
C ASP A 86 -11.76 16.71 -1.67
N GLN A 87 -12.06 15.45 -1.38
CA GLN A 87 -12.91 15.01 -0.26
C GLN A 87 -12.45 15.52 1.12
N ILE A 88 -11.14 15.62 1.35
CA ILE A 88 -10.60 16.10 2.63
C ILE A 88 -10.36 17.62 2.68
N GLU A 89 -10.58 18.35 1.58
CA GLU A 89 -10.41 19.81 1.53
C GLU A 89 -11.62 20.53 2.15
N LEU A 90 -11.78 20.35 3.46
CA LEU A 90 -12.88 20.90 4.24
C LEU A 90 -12.67 22.40 4.56
N GLU A 91 -13.75 23.17 4.56
CA GLU A 91 -13.79 24.46 5.24
C GLU A 91 -13.90 24.29 6.77
N MET A 92 -13.53 25.34 7.51
CA MET A 92 -13.73 25.40 8.98
C MET A 92 -15.23 25.32 9.33
N PRO A 93 -15.63 24.69 10.46
CA PRO A 93 -17.03 24.42 10.80
C PRO A 93 -17.99 25.62 10.65
N ALA A 94 -17.60 26.81 11.12
CA ALA A 94 -18.41 28.02 11.04
C ALA A 94 -18.58 28.63 9.63
N ARG A 95 -17.98 28.02 8.60
CA ARG A 95 -18.11 28.41 7.18
C ARG A 95 -18.48 27.24 6.26
N TYR A 96 -18.32 26.01 6.73
CA TYR A 96 -18.64 24.80 5.99
C TYR A 96 -20.13 24.76 5.61
N GLU A 97 -20.40 24.69 4.31
CA GLU A 97 -21.72 24.38 3.77
C GLU A 97 -21.79 22.88 3.49
N SER A 98 -22.96 22.27 3.74
CA SER A 98 -23.14 20.84 3.53
C SER A 98 -23.11 20.48 2.05
N VAL A 99 -22.32 19.47 1.70
CA VAL A 99 -22.09 19.00 0.32
C VAL A 99 -22.22 17.48 0.23
N ASP A 100 -22.50 16.97 -0.97
CA ASP A 100 -22.41 15.54 -1.26
C ASP A 100 -20.94 15.09 -1.29
N PRO A 101 -20.59 13.89 -0.80
CA PRO A 101 -19.23 13.35 -0.87
C PRO A 101 -18.82 13.09 -2.32
N HIS A 102 -17.51 13.14 -2.59
CA HIS A 102 -16.98 12.69 -3.87
C HIS A 102 -17.23 11.17 -4.02
N PRO A 103 -17.96 10.68 -5.05
CA PRO A 103 -18.40 9.28 -5.12
C PRO A 103 -17.26 8.25 -5.09
N THR A 104 -16.15 8.55 -5.77
CA THR A 104 -14.93 7.73 -5.69
C THR A 104 -14.36 7.70 -4.27
N ALA A 105 -14.22 8.85 -3.60
CA ALA A 105 -13.65 8.93 -2.25
C ALA A 105 -14.50 8.14 -1.25
N LYS A 106 -15.83 8.23 -1.32
CA LYS A 106 -16.75 7.38 -0.52
C LYS A 106 -16.50 5.90 -0.74
N LEU A 107 -16.40 5.46 -2.00
CA LEU A 107 -16.15 4.05 -2.32
C LEU A 107 -14.81 3.55 -1.74
N VAL A 108 -13.72 4.32 -1.87
CA VAL A 108 -12.42 3.88 -1.30
C VAL A 108 -12.38 4.00 0.22
N ALA A 109 -13.09 4.96 0.82
CA ALA A 109 -13.23 5.05 2.28
C ALA A 109 -13.86 3.77 2.85
N GLU A 110 -14.94 3.29 2.24
CA GLU A 110 -15.57 2.01 2.62
C GLU A 110 -14.63 0.82 2.40
N GLN A 111 -13.98 0.72 1.24
CA GLN A 111 -13.08 -0.39 0.92
C GLN A 111 -11.87 -0.46 1.84
N TRP A 112 -11.27 0.69 2.18
CA TRP A 112 -10.14 0.73 3.11
C TRP A 112 -10.59 0.49 4.55
N ALA A 113 -11.77 0.97 4.95
CA ALA A 113 -12.32 0.64 6.25
C ALA A 113 -12.56 -0.87 6.39
N GLU A 114 -13.14 -1.53 5.39
CA GLU A 114 -13.29 -2.99 5.38
C GLU A 114 -11.95 -3.72 5.45
N GLN A 115 -10.95 -3.30 4.65
CA GLN A 115 -9.60 -3.88 4.71
C GLN A 115 -8.97 -3.73 6.11
N PHE A 116 -9.01 -2.52 6.69
CA PHE A 116 -8.39 -2.28 7.99
C PHE A 116 -9.17 -2.90 9.15
N ILE A 117 -10.48 -3.13 9.02
CA ILE A 117 -11.22 -3.97 9.96
C ILE A 117 -10.66 -5.39 9.93
N THR A 118 -10.46 -6.00 8.76
CA THR A 118 -9.87 -7.34 8.65
C THR A 118 -8.41 -7.37 9.13
N ASP A 119 -7.57 -6.40 8.75
CA ASP A 119 -6.18 -6.33 9.25
C ASP A 119 -6.12 -6.21 10.79
N LEU A 120 -7.08 -5.51 11.41
CA LEU A 120 -7.18 -5.39 12.88
C LEU A 120 -7.74 -6.68 13.51
N GLU A 121 -8.71 -7.37 12.88
CA GLU A 121 -9.18 -8.70 13.32
C GLU A 121 -8.04 -9.73 13.36
N GLU A 122 -7.10 -9.66 12.40
CA GLU A 122 -5.95 -10.57 12.32
C GLU A 122 -4.89 -10.33 13.42
N THR A 123 -5.06 -9.32 14.30
CA THR A 123 -4.14 -9.06 15.42
C THR A 123 -4.38 -9.94 16.66
N ASP A 124 -5.55 -10.57 16.80
CA ASP A 124 -5.91 -11.48 17.92
C ASP A 124 -5.80 -10.82 19.33
N ASP A 125 -6.15 -9.53 19.43
CA ASP A 125 -6.07 -8.70 20.64
C ASP A 125 -7.46 -8.11 21.02
N GLU A 126 -7.88 -8.30 22.29
CA GLU A 126 -9.20 -7.90 22.81
C GLU A 126 -9.51 -6.40 22.63
N TYR A 127 -8.50 -5.52 22.69
CA TYR A 127 -8.70 -4.10 22.44
C TYR A 127 -9.09 -3.85 20.97
N PHE A 128 -8.47 -4.58 20.03
CA PHE A 128 -8.80 -4.45 18.62
C PHE A 128 -10.10 -5.15 18.23
N GLU A 129 -10.51 -6.23 18.91
CA GLU A 129 -11.86 -6.80 18.77
C GLU A 129 -12.95 -5.74 19.05
N ASN A 130 -12.82 -5.00 20.17
CA ASN A 130 -13.76 -3.94 20.53
C ASN A 130 -13.78 -2.77 19.51
N VAL A 131 -12.62 -2.42 18.94
CA VAL A 131 -12.51 -1.44 17.85
C VAL A 131 -13.21 -1.93 16.58
N VAL A 132 -13.00 -3.20 16.22
CA VAL A 132 -13.57 -3.87 15.05
C VAL A 132 -15.09 -3.92 15.12
N GLU A 133 -15.67 -4.34 16.25
CA GLU A 133 -17.13 -4.41 16.41
C GLU A 133 -17.77 -3.04 16.24
N ARG A 134 -17.25 -2.01 16.93
CA ARG A 134 -17.75 -0.63 16.77
C ARG A 134 -17.64 -0.13 15.33
N MET A 135 -16.54 -0.41 14.63
CA MET A 135 -16.39 0.01 13.23
C MET A 135 -17.36 -0.67 12.27
N LYS A 136 -17.74 -1.94 12.53
CA LYS A 136 -18.79 -2.63 11.76
C LYS A 136 -20.15 -1.97 11.94
N ASP A 137 -20.53 -1.62 13.18
CA ASP A 137 -21.76 -0.88 13.46
C ASP A 137 -21.77 0.50 12.75
N GLY A 138 -20.65 1.21 12.80
CA GLY A 138 -20.51 2.50 12.09
C GLY A 138 -20.59 2.39 10.58
N LEU A 139 -20.04 1.32 9.98
CA LEU A 139 -20.17 1.05 8.55
C LEU A 139 -21.60 0.68 8.15
N ASP A 140 -22.34 -0.05 9.00
CA ASP A 140 -23.75 -0.36 8.72
C ASP A 140 -24.61 0.93 8.72
N ASP A 141 -24.45 1.79 9.72
CA ASP A 141 -25.13 3.11 9.78
C ASP A 141 -24.75 4.00 8.57
N PHE A 142 -23.46 4.06 8.21
CA PHE A 142 -22.97 4.82 7.07
C PHE A 142 -23.56 4.38 5.72
N ARG A 143 -23.96 3.11 5.62
CA ARG A 143 -24.58 2.51 4.43
C ARG A 143 -26.10 2.64 4.44
N ASN A 144 -26.72 2.49 5.60
CA ASN A 144 -28.17 2.33 5.76
C ASN A 144 -28.90 3.63 6.14
N GLU A 145 -28.25 4.59 6.81
CA GLU A 145 -28.82 5.88 7.23
C GLU A 145 -28.15 7.10 6.55
N PRO A 146 -27.98 7.13 5.20
CA PRO A 146 -27.14 8.12 4.54
C PRO A 146 -27.65 9.56 4.59
N GLU A 147 -28.94 9.78 4.87
CA GLU A 147 -29.52 11.11 5.09
C GLU A 147 -29.17 11.70 6.46
N ARG A 148 -28.70 10.87 7.41
CA ARG A 148 -28.48 11.22 8.82
C ARG A 148 -27.35 10.38 9.45
N PRO A 149 -26.09 10.46 8.97
CA PRO A 149 -24.98 9.63 9.44
C PRO A 149 -24.42 10.06 10.82
N TYR A 150 -25.29 10.45 11.77
CA TYR A 150 -24.88 10.91 13.10
C TYR A 150 -24.15 9.81 13.86
N ALA A 151 -24.69 8.59 13.87
CA ALA A 151 -24.09 7.47 14.58
C ALA A 151 -22.78 7.05 13.90
N ALA A 152 -22.74 6.91 12.58
CA ALA A 152 -21.52 6.66 11.81
C ALA A 152 -20.42 7.69 12.11
N ILE A 153 -20.73 8.99 12.06
CA ILE A 153 -19.77 10.08 12.37
C ILE A 153 -19.21 9.92 13.79
N HIS A 154 -20.07 9.76 14.80
CA HIS A 154 -19.63 9.61 16.18
C HIS A 154 -18.82 8.32 16.39
N ILE A 155 -19.23 7.20 15.78
CA ILE A 155 -18.51 5.93 15.85
C ILE A 155 -17.12 6.06 15.23
N PHE A 156 -17.01 6.58 13.99
CA PHE A 156 -15.72 6.73 13.32
C PHE A 156 -14.78 7.65 14.09
N ILE A 157 -15.29 8.78 14.61
CA ILE A 157 -14.51 9.72 15.42
C ILE A 157 -14.05 9.08 16.74
N THR A 158 -14.93 8.35 17.43
CA THR A 158 -14.59 7.73 18.73
C THR A 158 -13.62 6.57 18.59
N VAL A 159 -13.70 5.79 17.52
CA VAL A 159 -12.71 4.77 17.20
C VAL A 159 -11.36 5.40 16.82
N GLN A 160 -11.37 6.47 16.00
CA GLN A 160 -10.15 7.24 15.71
C GLN A 160 -9.49 7.73 17.01
N ASP A 161 -10.27 8.24 17.96
CA ASP A 161 -9.74 8.68 19.26
C ASP A 161 -9.03 7.58 20.05
N SER A 162 -9.55 6.35 19.97
CA SER A 162 -8.96 5.16 20.58
C SER A 162 -7.64 4.81 19.87
N LEU A 163 -7.65 4.71 18.54
CA LEU A 163 -6.44 4.42 17.75
C LEU A 163 -5.35 5.51 17.92
N LEU A 164 -5.73 6.78 17.98
CA LEU A 164 -4.82 7.89 18.30
C LEU A 164 -4.26 7.82 19.71
N TRP A 165 -5.04 7.35 20.69
CA TRP A 165 -4.56 7.08 22.04
C TRP A 165 -3.54 5.92 22.05
N CYS A 166 -3.77 4.87 21.24
CA CYS A 166 -2.79 3.81 21.03
C CYS A 166 -1.48 4.36 20.43
N LEU A 167 -1.54 5.18 19.37
CA LEU A 167 -0.34 5.84 18.82
C LEU A 167 0.42 6.66 19.87
N CYS A 168 -0.29 7.38 20.75
CA CYS A 168 0.33 8.15 21.83
C CYS A 168 0.94 7.26 22.94
N SER A 169 0.38 6.08 23.21
CA SER A 169 0.91 5.17 24.24
C SER A 169 2.16 4.41 23.81
N GLN A 170 2.41 4.32 22.50
CA GLN A 170 3.61 3.73 21.92
C GLN A 170 4.74 4.75 21.62
N ASP A 171 4.51 6.06 21.77
CA ASP A 171 5.49 7.13 21.52
C ASP A 171 6.12 7.63 22.83
N GLU A 172 7.35 7.21 23.13
CA GLU A 172 8.07 7.57 24.37
C GLU A 172 8.32 9.08 24.54
N ASP A 173 8.33 9.86 23.45
CA ASP A 173 8.52 11.31 23.47
C ASP A 173 7.21 12.06 23.83
N ILE A 174 6.06 11.37 23.88
CA ILE A 174 4.75 11.96 24.18
C ILE A 174 4.36 11.70 25.63
N SER A 175 4.50 12.74 26.46
CA SER A 175 4.11 12.68 27.87
C SER A 175 2.60 12.78 28.06
N GLN A 176 2.00 11.85 28.82
CA GLN A 176 0.61 11.97 29.28
C GLN A 176 0.33 13.31 29.99
N ASN A 177 -0.84 13.89 29.70
CA ASN A 177 -1.34 15.13 30.28
C ASN A 177 -2.05 14.94 31.64
N GLY A 178 -2.06 13.71 32.16
CA GLY A 178 -2.78 13.30 33.37
C GLY A 178 -3.47 11.96 33.15
N THR A 179 -4.46 11.64 33.98
CA THR A 179 -5.32 10.47 33.80
C THR A 179 -6.80 10.88 33.77
N ASN A 180 -7.66 10.02 33.19
CA ASN A 180 -9.11 10.09 33.37
C ASN A 180 -9.53 9.55 34.74
N ASP A 181 -10.84 9.56 35.02
CA ASP A 181 -11.41 9.06 36.27
C ASP A 181 -11.28 7.53 36.40
N SER A 182 -11.14 6.81 35.27
CA SER A 182 -10.73 5.39 35.20
C SER A 182 -9.24 5.12 35.44
N GLY A 183 -8.39 6.15 35.58
CA GLY A 183 -6.94 6.01 35.77
C GLY A 183 -6.11 5.82 34.48
N LEU A 184 -6.72 5.92 33.30
CA LEU A 184 -6.07 5.79 31.99
C LEU A 184 -5.36 7.09 31.59
N PRO A 185 -4.19 7.04 30.92
CA PRO A 185 -3.51 8.20 30.37
C PRO A 185 -4.40 9.10 29.50
N LYS A 186 -4.39 10.41 29.76
CA LYS A 186 -4.99 11.43 28.88
C LYS A 186 -3.92 12.05 27.98
N TYR A 187 -4.22 12.22 26.70
CA TYR A 187 -3.38 12.93 25.72
C TYR A 187 -4.16 14.10 25.11
N LYS A 188 -3.51 15.25 24.88
CA LYS A 188 -4.15 16.42 24.26
C LYS A 188 -4.34 16.19 22.76
N THR A 189 -5.19 17.00 22.13
CA THR A 189 -5.32 17.06 20.67
C THR A 189 -3.98 17.30 19.97
N SER A 190 -3.11 18.17 20.50
CA SER A 190 -1.75 18.42 19.99
C SER A 190 -0.87 17.17 20.02
N ASP A 191 -1.05 16.35 21.05
CA ASP A 191 -0.24 15.17 21.31
C ASP A 191 -0.69 14.05 20.35
N LYS A 192 -2.02 13.87 20.19
CA LYS A 192 -2.63 12.98 19.17
C LYS A 192 -2.25 13.38 17.74
N GLN A 193 -2.23 14.68 17.42
CA GLN A 193 -1.75 15.20 16.14
C GLN A 193 -0.27 14.85 15.93
N THR A 194 0.58 15.10 16.92
CA THR A 194 2.02 14.80 16.86
C THR A 194 2.28 13.30 16.69
N ALA A 195 1.58 12.45 17.43
CA ALA A 195 1.68 10.99 17.33
C ALA A 195 1.31 10.50 15.92
N LEU A 196 0.21 11.03 15.36
CA LEU A 196 -0.23 10.71 14.01
C LEU A 196 0.79 11.19 12.96
N GLU A 197 1.28 12.42 13.05
CA GLU A 197 2.25 12.99 12.11
C GLU A 197 3.58 12.21 12.09
N ARG A 198 4.07 11.73 13.24
CA ARG A 198 5.30 10.95 13.36
C ARG A 198 5.17 9.53 12.80
N ASN A 199 4.06 8.88 13.15
CA ASN A 199 3.79 7.48 12.77
C ASN A 199 3.02 7.36 11.46
N TYR A 200 2.78 8.48 10.76
CA TYR A 200 2.14 8.50 9.46
C TYR A 200 2.94 7.66 8.46
N ARG A 201 2.36 6.51 8.10
CA ARG A 201 2.72 5.65 6.98
C ARG A 201 1.52 5.66 6.04
N ALA A 202 1.78 5.94 4.77
CA ALA A 202 0.84 6.75 3.98
C ALA A 202 -0.47 6.05 3.58
N TYR A 203 -1.59 6.63 4.06
CA TYR A 203 -2.78 6.91 3.25
C TYR A 203 -3.24 8.31 3.67
N PHE A 204 -2.72 9.37 3.06
CA PHE A 204 -3.20 9.90 1.78
C PHE A 204 -2.09 10.42 0.84
N GLY A 205 -0.92 9.79 0.89
CA GLY A 205 -0.04 9.68 -0.30
C GLY A 205 -0.58 8.71 -1.37
N VAL A 206 -1.59 7.90 -0.99
CA VAL A 206 -2.20 6.76 -1.71
C VAL A 206 -1.11 5.91 -2.37
N GLU A 207 -0.61 4.92 -1.63
CA GLU A 207 0.75 4.34 -1.76
C GLU A 207 1.85 5.40 -1.48
N SER A 208 3.12 5.04 -1.71
CA SER A 208 4.33 5.87 -1.57
C SER A 208 4.93 6.18 -2.98
N ASP A 209 5.92 7.04 -3.22
CA ASP A 209 7.23 7.18 -2.54
C ASP A 209 7.69 8.62 -2.22
N ASP A 210 6.85 9.65 -2.39
CA ASP A 210 7.11 10.94 -1.74
C ASP A 210 5.83 11.59 -1.21
N VAL A 211 5.75 11.67 0.13
CA VAL A 211 4.56 12.05 0.88
C VAL A 211 4.65 13.48 1.44
N SER A 212 5.74 14.20 1.14
CA SER A 212 6.16 15.44 1.81
C SER A 212 5.25 16.66 1.59
N ASN A 213 4.28 16.61 0.67
CA ASN A 213 3.40 17.74 0.33
C ASN A 213 1.96 17.65 0.88
N PHE A 214 1.50 16.49 1.39
CA PHE A 214 0.07 16.31 1.67
C PHE A 214 -0.38 16.79 3.07
N SER A 215 0.50 16.74 4.06
CA SER A 215 0.10 16.79 5.49
C SER A 215 -0.11 18.18 6.08
N GLN A 216 0.56 19.23 5.61
CA GLN A 216 0.78 20.44 6.44
C GLN A 216 -0.42 21.38 6.63
N TYR A 217 -1.51 21.27 5.86
CA TYR A 217 -2.64 22.22 5.95
C TYR A 217 -4.04 21.61 5.80
N LYS A 218 -4.19 20.38 5.29
CA LYS A 218 -5.51 19.79 5.02
C LYS A 218 -6.19 19.17 6.24
N TRP A 219 -5.45 18.94 7.33
CA TRP A 219 -5.96 18.23 8.51
C TRP A 219 -6.61 19.17 9.54
N ASP A 220 -6.19 20.44 9.63
CA ASP A 220 -6.68 21.41 10.62
C ASP A 220 -8.21 21.57 10.61
N CYS A 221 -8.81 21.64 9.42
CA CYS A 221 -10.26 21.75 9.28
C CYS A 221 -10.97 20.48 9.76
N PHE A 222 -10.46 19.29 9.45
CA PHE A 222 -11.03 18.03 9.97
C PHE A 222 -10.90 17.94 11.50
N TRP A 223 -9.75 18.32 12.08
CA TRP A 223 -9.60 18.39 13.54
C TRP A 223 -10.57 19.39 14.18
N ALA A 224 -10.84 20.51 13.53
CA ALA A 224 -11.84 21.49 13.98
C ALA A 224 -13.28 20.94 13.89
N HIS A 225 -13.63 20.21 12.82
CA HIS A 225 -14.91 19.50 12.72
C HIS A 225 -15.07 18.43 13.80
N ARG A 226 -14.05 17.59 14.00
CA ARG A 226 -14.02 16.58 15.07
C ARG A 226 -14.24 17.21 16.44
N HIS A 227 -13.55 18.31 16.74
CA HIS A 227 -13.70 19.05 18.00
C HIS A 227 -15.12 19.65 18.15
N ALA A 228 -15.65 20.26 17.09
CA ALA A 228 -17.01 20.82 17.09
C ALA A 228 -18.08 19.74 17.37
N ILE A 229 -17.96 18.58 16.72
CA ILE A 229 -18.88 17.43 16.88
C ILE A 229 -18.79 16.85 18.30
N MET A 230 -17.58 16.59 18.81
CA MET A 230 -17.40 15.96 20.12
C MET A 230 -17.80 16.85 21.30
N HIS A 231 -17.83 18.18 21.14
CA HIS A 231 -18.28 19.11 22.18
C HIS A 231 -19.65 19.73 21.93
N GLY A 232 -20.38 19.28 20.89
CA GLY A 232 -21.72 19.79 20.58
C GLY A 232 -21.77 21.27 20.23
N ASP A 233 -20.76 21.77 19.50
CA ASP A 233 -20.72 23.15 19.03
C ASP A 233 -21.87 23.43 18.05
N VAL A 234 -22.40 24.65 18.06
CA VAL A 234 -23.53 25.08 17.21
C VAL A 234 -23.22 25.02 15.71
N ASN A 235 -21.94 24.96 15.33
CA ASN A 235 -21.46 24.84 13.95
C ASN A 235 -21.09 23.38 13.57
N ALA A 236 -21.31 22.40 14.45
CA ALA A 236 -21.10 20.99 14.13
C ALA A 236 -22.03 20.55 12.99
N THR A 237 -21.48 19.96 11.94
CA THR A 237 -22.24 19.51 10.76
C THR A 237 -22.18 17.99 10.63
N TYR A 238 -23.32 17.39 10.32
CA TYR A 238 -23.54 15.95 10.30
C TYR A 238 -24.10 15.52 8.93
N ASP A 239 -23.21 15.50 7.93
CA ASP A 239 -23.54 15.09 6.57
C ASP A 239 -22.65 13.94 6.08
N MET A 240 -22.99 13.40 4.91
CA MET A 240 -22.28 12.26 4.34
C MET A 240 -20.86 12.61 3.89
N ASN A 241 -20.54 13.88 3.65
CA ASN A 241 -19.20 14.33 3.31
C ASN A 241 -18.29 14.34 4.55
N ILE A 242 -18.76 14.87 5.68
CA ILE A 242 -18.07 14.76 6.98
C ILE A 242 -17.96 13.29 7.41
N ALA A 243 -18.99 12.47 7.22
CA ALA A 243 -18.94 11.03 7.50
C ALA A 243 -17.90 10.30 6.64
N THR A 244 -17.84 10.61 5.33
CA THR A 244 -16.86 10.04 4.41
C THR A 244 -15.45 10.46 4.80
N THR A 245 -15.23 11.74 5.10
CA THR A 245 -13.94 12.23 5.55
C THR A 245 -13.53 11.66 6.91
N ALA A 246 -14.47 11.45 7.85
CA ALA A 246 -14.18 10.72 9.07
C ALA A 246 -13.76 9.28 8.80
N LEU A 247 -14.44 8.55 7.91
CA LEU A 247 -14.07 7.18 7.55
C LEU A 247 -12.69 7.09 6.86
N LEU A 248 -12.36 8.08 6.05
CA LEU A 248 -11.03 8.26 5.47
C LEU A 248 -9.96 8.47 6.57
N PHE A 249 -10.19 9.34 7.55
CA PHE A 249 -9.24 9.51 8.66
C PHE A 249 -9.15 8.28 9.59
N PHE A 250 -10.22 7.49 9.73
CA PHE A 250 -10.13 6.16 10.36
C PHE A 250 -9.12 5.27 9.61
N ALA A 251 -9.24 5.13 8.29
CA ALA A 251 -8.35 4.30 7.50
C ALA A 251 -6.87 4.73 7.61
N LEU A 252 -6.60 6.04 7.58
CA LEU A 252 -5.27 6.62 7.82
C LEU A 252 -4.72 6.22 9.21
N THR A 253 -5.55 6.35 10.25
CA THR A 253 -5.15 6.10 11.65
C THR A 253 -4.95 4.62 11.91
N ALA A 254 -5.83 3.76 11.39
CA ALA A 254 -5.73 2.31 11.49
C ALA A 254 -4.46 1.78 10.80
N ASN A 255 -4.16 2.25 9.58
CA ASN A 255 -2.91 1.93 8.91
C ASN A 255 -1.68 2.32 9.75
N SER A 256 -1.70 3.52 10.35
CA SER A 256 -0.59 4.00 11.17
C SER A 256 -0.38 3.15 12.43
N VAL A 257 -1.44 2.60 13.03
CA VAL A 257 -1.36 1.67 14.17
C VAL A 257 -0.84 0.30 13.72
N LEU A 258 -1.39 -0.26 12.62
CA LEU A 258 -0.99 -1.56 12.07
C LEU A 258 0.48 -1.59 11.66
N GLU A 259 1.02 -0.48 11.13
CA GLU A 259 2.44 -0.38 10.81
C GLU A 259 3.33 -0.40 12.06
N ILE A 260 2.93 0.20 13.19
CA ILE A 260 3.66 0.06 14.47
C ILE A 260 3.64 -1.39 14.95
N ILE A 261 2.49 -2.08 14.85
CA ILE A 261 2.38 -3.50 15.21
C ILE A 261 3.34 -4.34 14.35
N ARG A 262 3.33 -4.13 13.03
CA ARG A 262 4.24 -4.79 12.08
C ARG A 262 5.71 -4.50 12.41
N GLU A 263 6.08 -3.23 12.60
CA GLU A 263 7.45 -2.82 12.97
C GLU A 263 7.90 -3.51 14.27
N LYS A 264 7.05 -3.64 15.30
CA LYS A 264 7.41 -4.37 16.54
C LYS A 264 7.54 -5.88 16.35
N VAL A 265 6.60 -6.51 15.66
CA VAL A 265 6.64 -7.96 15.37
C VAL A 265 7.87 -8.32 14.53
N GLU A 266 8.26 -7.49 13.56
CA GLU A 266 9.48 -7.69 12.77
C GLU A 266 10.77 -7.57 13.60
N ASN A 267 10.76 -6.77 14.67
CA ASN A 267 11.90 -6.55 15.56
C ASN A 267 11.97 -7.52 16.76
N ASP A 268 11.05 -8.50 16.88
CA ASP A 268 10.90 -9.39 18.05
C ASP A 268 10.62 -8.59 19.35
N GLU A 269 9.93 -7.45 19.23
CA GLU A 269 9.49 -6.60 20.34
C GLU A 269 8.05 -6.91 20.72
N GLU A 270 7.76 -6.91 22.02
CA GLU A 270 6.42 -7.09 22.55
C GLU A 270 5.56 -5.85 22.22
N PHE A 271 4.63 -6.00 21.27
CA PHE A 271 3.53 -5.05 21.13
C PHE A 271 2.56 -5.32 22.27
N SER A 272 2.57 -4.43 23.26
CA SER A 272 1.56 -4.34 24.29
C SER A 272 0.96 -2.94 24.20
N ILE A 273 -0.33 -2.87 23.91
CA ILE A 273 -1.13 -1.74 24.34
C ILE A 273 -1.02 -1.74 25.85
N ILE A 274 -0.70 -0.58 26.45
CA ILE A 274 -0.63 -0.45 27.90
C ILE A 274 -2.01 -0.78 28.45
N GLU A 275 -2.25 -2.04 28.83
CA GLU A 275 -3.24 -2.59 29.77
C GLU A 275 -3.76 -4.01 29.45
N ASP A 276 -3.20 -5.02 30.13
CA ASP A 276 -4.04 -6.09 30.73
C ASP A 276 -4.61 -5.59 32.08
N ALA A 277 -3.71 -5.13 32.95
CA ALA A 277 -4.00 -5.00 34.39
C ALA A 277 -4.74 -3.72 34.84
N ARG A 278 -5.04 -2.76 33.96
CA ARG A 278 -5.82 -1.55 34.33
C ARG A 278 -7.12 -1.35 33.53
N ILE A 279 -7.26 -1.84 32.29
CA ILE A 279 -8.57 -1.90 31.62
C ILE A 279 -9.51 -2.78 32.45
N GLU A 280 -9.08 -4.00 32.82
CA GLU A 280 -9.87 -4.87 33.72
C GLU A 280 -10.27 -4.15 35.02
N GLN A 281 -9.33 -3.40 35.63
CA GLN A 281 -9.55 -2.72 36.91
C GLN A 281 -10.46 -1.49 36.77
N ALA A 282 -10.43 -0.80 35.63
CA ALA A 282 -11.34 0.29 35.29
C ALA A 282 -12.76 -0.24 35.00
N LEU A 283 -12.89 -1.22 34.11
CA LEU A 283 -14.17 -1.81 33.71
C LEU A 283 -14.90 -2.48 34.90
N THR A 284 -14.17 -3.13 35.80
CA THR A 284 -14.73 -3.69 37.05
C THR A 284 -15.08 -2.65 38.11
N SER A 285 -14.67 -1.38 37.94
CA SER A 285 -15.00 -0.28 38.86
C SER A 285 -16.24 0.53 38.45
N LEU A 286 -16.73 0.35 37.21
CA LEU A 286 -17.94 1.02 36.71
C LEU A 286 -19.20 0.54 37.46
N PRO A 287 -20.15 1.45 37.78
CA PRO A 287 -21.47 1.05 38.26
C PRO A 287 -22.17 0.14 37.25
N ALA A 288 -22.83 -0.92 37.73
CA ALA A 288 -23.49 -1.93 36.87
C ALA A 288 -24.60 -1.37 35.97
N GLU A 289 -25.08 -0.16 36.23
CA GLU A 289 -26.06 0.55 35.40
C GLU A 289 -25.41 1.11 34.11
N ASN A 290 -24.10 1.40 34.13
CA ASN A 290 -23.33 2.00 33.03
C ASN A 290 -22.57 0.97 32.18
N GLN A 291 -22.47 -0.28 32.63
CA GLN A 291 -21.78 -1.37 31.92
C GLN A 291 -22.50 -1.82 30.63
N ASN A 292 -23.75 -1.40 30.43
CA ASN A 292 -24.55 -1.74 29.24
C ASN A 292 -24.83 -0.53 28.33
N ASP A 293 -24.25 0.64 28.60
CA ASP A 293 -24.34 1.82 27.74
C ASP A 293 -22.95 2.18 27.18
N PRO A 294 -22.65 1.83 25.91
CA PRO A 294 -21.37 2.14 25.26
C PRO A 294 -21.06 3.62 25.12
N HIS A 295 -22.03 4.51 25.35
CA HIS A 295 -21.90 5.96 25.26
C HIS A 295 -21.54 6.59 26.61
N GLU A 296 -22.09 6.10 27.73
CA GLU A 296 -21.68 6.56 29.08
C GLU A 296 -20.32 6.01 29.50
N ALA A 297 -20.01 4.74 29.19
CA ALA A 297 -18.69 4.17 29.43
C ALA A 297 -17.59 4.92 28.67
N PHE A 298 -17.89 5.38 27.44
CA PHE A 298 -16.95 6.16 26.63
C PHE A 298 -16.78 7.59 27.16
N ASN A 299 -17.85 8.32 27.47
CA ASN A 299 -17.71 9.67 28.03
C ASN A 299 -16.88 9.67 29.32
N PHE A 300 -17.09 8.68 30.21
CA PHE A 300 -16.29 8.51 31.43
C PHE A 300 -14.80 8.20 31.18
N MET A 301 -14.46 7.60 30.03
CA MET A 301 -13.07 7.35 29.63
C MET A 301 -12.38 8.56 28.97
N PHE A 302 -13.12 9.52 28.41
CA PHE A 302 -12.53 10.56 27.55
C PHE A 302 -12.80 12.02 27.96
N ASP A 303 -13.69 12.28 28.93
CA ASP A 303 -13.75 13.54 29.71
C ASP A 303 -12.63 13.61 30.77
#